data_AF-A0A2T2XG25-F1
#
_entry.id   AF-A0A2T2XG25-F1
#
_cell.length_a   1.000
_cell.length_b   1.000
_cell.length_c   1.000
_cell.angle_alpha   90.00
_cell.angle_beta   90.00
_cell.angle_gamma   90.00
#
_symmetry.space_group_name_H-M   'P 1'
#
loop_
_entity.id
_entity.type
_entity.pdbx_description
1 polymer ?
#
loop_
_entity_poly.entity_id
_entity_poly.type
_entity_poly.pdbx_seq_one_letter_code
_entity_poly.pdbx_strand_id
1 'polypeptide(L)'
;MAIQFEPRDMMTSTHSVGLVPTLVLSAEEREIVAGVVEELPLFDVFNPTPEILTWAQQAASRLPSRLVSILLDFRARSNEFGTLLFRGLPIDAALPPTPQDGRPSPEKGTRVSEGVLLTIMSVLGELLCYADEKDGALVQDVIPVQGKEDTQENTGSAYLEFHTEDGFHPYRPDYVALLGLRPDHDHRAETATACIRRVLPKLPNHAIEILRRPLFRIRASSSFGAAWSRTLPILTGHVLDPDMTIDFFLMEPLSPEADWSFRLLKRYLLQETVSVVLDPGDLILVDNALAAHARTGFEARYDGYDRWLQRAFAVRDSRRLQAFRGLGLPTFEPLPFAVEAGE
;
A
#
# COMPACT_ATOMS: atom_id res chain seq x y z
N MET A 1 4.16 2.73 36.43
CA MET A 1 5.54 2.91 35.95
C MET A 1 5.47 2.73 34.44
N ALA A 2 5.46 3.84 33.68
CA ALA A 2 5.32 3.81 32.23
C ALA A 2 6.64 3.28 31.65
N ILE A 3 6.60 2.13 31.00
CA ILE A 3 7.71 1.64 30.21
C ILE A 3 7.58 2.37 28.86
N GLN A 4 8.31 3.48 28.71
CA GLN A 4 8.59 4.04 27.39
C GLN A 4 9.55 3.06 26.70
N PHE A 5 9.08 2.40 25.65
CA PHE A 5 9.93 1.63 24.76
C PHE A 5 10.43 2.58 23.68
N GLU A 6 11.75 2.75 23.57
CA GLU A 6 12.34 3.52 22.47
C GLU A 6 12.16 2.76 21.14
N PRO A 7 11.99 3.46 20.00
CA PRO A 7 11.75 2.83 18.69
C PRO A 7 12.84 1.83 18.27
N ARG A 8 14.07 2.00 18.76
CA ARG A 8 15.20 1.11 18.45
C ARG A 8 15.09 -0.27 19.11
N ASP A 9 14.38 -0.40 20.22
CA ASP A 9 14.31 -1.65 20.98
C ASP A 9 13.20 -2.61 20.50
N MET A 10 12.24 -2.13 19.69
CA MET A 10 11.14 -2.94 19.16
C MET A 10 11.54 -3.87 17.99
N MET A 11 12.70 -3.68 17.36
CA MET A 11 13.18 -4.44 16.20
C MET A 11 14.24 -5.51 16.54
N THR A 12 14.35 -5.94 17.80
CA THR A 12 15.24 -7.06 18.19
C THR A 12 14.52 -8.41 18.30
N SER A 13 13.22 -8.46 17.99
CA SER A 13 12.39 -9.67 18.04
C SER A 13 12.27 -10.33 16.66
N THR A 14 13.13 -11.31 16.38
CA THR A 14 12.98 -12.33 15.31
C THR A 14 12.39 -11.82 13.99
N HIS A 15 13.06 -10.88 13.31
CA HIS A 15 12.77 -10.60 11.91
C HIS A 15 13.15 -11.83 11.07
N SER A 16 12.15 -12.52 10.54
CA SER A 16 12.38 -13.56 9.54
C SER A 16 12.54 -12.89 8.17
N VAL A 17 13.73 -12.34 7.93
CA VAL A 17 14.15 -11.86 6.62
C VAL A 17 14.02 -13.02 5.63
N GLY A 18 13.23 -12.86 4.57
CA GLY A 18 13.08 -13.86 3.50
C GLY A 18 11.84 -14.77 3.53
N LEU A 19 10.81 -14.49 4.35
CA LEU A 19 9.55 -15.25 4.33
C LEU A 19 8.44 -14.67 3.43
N VAL A 20 8.62 -13.50 2.81
CA VAL A 20 7.60 -12.96 1.89
C VAL A 20 7.47 -13.90 0.70
N PRO A 21 6.27 -14.42 0.39
CA PRO A 21 6.07 -15.28 -0.78
C PRO A 21 6.54 -14.56 -2.06
N THR A 22 7.59 -15.10 -2.67
CA THR A 22 8.36 -14.41 -3.71
C THR A 22 8.27 -15.13 -5.05
N LEU A 23 8.02 -14.35 -6.10
CA LEU A 23 8.06 -14.76 -7.50
C LEU A 23 9.22 -14.08 -8.21
N VAL A 24 10.23 -14.86 -8.61
CA VAL A 24 11.29 -14.36 -9.49
C VAL A 24 10.86 -14.59 -10.94
N LEU A 25 10.92 -13.56 -11.77
CA LEU A 25 10.64 -13.67 -13.20
C LEU A 25 11.83 -14.31 -13.94
N SER A 26 11.55 -15.22 -14.86
CA SER A 26 12.55 -15.73 -15.81
C SER A 26 12.99 -14.62 -16.79
N ALA A 27 14.06 -14.84 -17.56
CA ALA A 27 14.45 -13.90 -18.62
C ALA A 27 13.33 -13.75 -19.67
N GLU A 28 12.76 -14.87 -20.11
CA GLU A 28 11.65 -14.91 -21.07
C GLU A 28 10.41 -14.17 -20.54
N GLU A 29 10.04 -14.37 -19.27
CA GLU A 29 8.91 -13.64 -18.68
C GLU A 29 9.16 -12.14 -18.61
N ARG A 30 10.40 -11.72 -18.30
CA ARG A 30 10.78 -10.30 -18.30
C ARG A 30 10.63 -9.67 -19.68
N GLU A 31 11.09 -10.37 -20.72
CA GLU A 31 10.94 -9.92 -22.11
C GLU A 31 9.48 -9.82 -22.53
N ILE A 32 8.64 -10.80 -22.17
CA ILE A 32 7.19 -10.75 -22.44
C ILE A 32 6.56 -9.56 -21.73
N VAL A 33 6.83 -9.35 -20.43
CA VAL A 33 6.26 -8.21 -19.69
C VAL A 33 6.73 -6.88 -20.30
N ALA A 34 8.01 -6.78 -20.69
CA ALA A 34 8.53 -5.57 -21.32
C ALA A 34 7.81 -5.28 -22.66
N GLY A 35 7.69 -6.26 -23.55
CA GLY A 35 7.01 -6.09 -24.83
C GLY A 35 5.52 -5.74 -24.68
N VAL A 36 4.83 -6.36 -23.71
CA VAL A 36 3.42 -6.04 -23.39
C VAL A 36 3.25 -4.57 -22.99
N VAL A 37 4.18 -4.04 -22.18
CA VAL A 37 4.14 -2.68 -21.67
C VAL A 37 4.60 -1.65 -22.71
N GLU A 38 5.59 -1.99 -23.54
CA GLU A 38 6.04 -1.15 -24.67
C GLU A 38 4.93 -0.87 -25.69
N GLU A 39 3.97 -1.80 -25.82
CA GLU A 39 2.83 -1.66 -26.71
C GLU A 39 1.66 -0.83 -26.11
N LEU A 40 1.76 -0.41 -24.84
CA LEU A 40 0.75 0.47 -24.26
C LEU A 40 0.75 1.84 -24.98
N PRO A 41 -0.42 2.40 -25.33
CA PRO A 41 -0.51 3.76 -25.81
C PRO A 41 0.10 4.74 -24.82
N LEU A 42 0.58 5.90 -25.29
CA LEU A 42 0.99 6.97 -24.38
C LEU A 42 -0.20 7.39 -23.52
N PHE A 43 0.01 7.40 -22.21
CA PHE A 43 -1.00 7.78 -21.23
C PHE A 43 -0.45 8.85 -20.29
N ASP A 44 -1.35 9.63 -19.70
CA ASP A 44 -1.03 10.55 -18.61
C ASP A 44 -1.54 9.98 -17.27
N VAL A 45 -0.71 10.01 -16.23
CA VAL A 45 -1.06 9.44 -14.92
C VAL A 45 -1.93 10.40 -14.13
N PHE A 46 -1.86 11.70 -14.44
CA PHE A 46 -2.65 12.76 -13.83
C PHE A 46 -4.00 13.00 -14.51
N ASN A 47 -4.17 12.50 -15.74
CA ASN A 47 -5.42 12.58 -16.46
C ASN A 47 -5.92 11.18 -16.79
N PRO A 48 -6.41 10.45 -15.79
CA PRO A 48 -6.68 9.05 -15.98
C PRO A 48 -8.02 8.85 -16.69
N THR A 49 -7.97 8.46 -17.96
CA THR A 49 -9.15 8.26 -18.77
C THR A 49 -9.68 6.81 -18.67
N PRO A 50 -10.95 6.56 -18.99
CA PRO A 50 -11.50 5.18 -19.01
C PRO A 50 -10.73 4.24 -19.96
N GLU A 51 -10.11 4.77 -21.01
CA GLU A 51 -9.32 4.02 -21.98
C GLU A 51 -8.08 3.41 -21.33
N ILE A 52 -7.42 4.10 -20.39
CA ILE A 52 -6.24 3.57 -19.68
C ILE A 52 -6.57 2.28 -18.94
N LEU A 53 -7.76 2.20 -18.32
CA LEU A 53 -8.23 0.99 -17.65
C LEU A 53 -8.40 -0.16 -18.64
N THR A 54 -8.93 0.14 -19.81
CA THR A 54 -9.13 -0.84 -20.89
C THR A 54 -7.80 -1.33 -21.43
N TRP A 55 -6.85 -0.44 -21.69
CA TRP A 55 -5.52 -0.78 -22.19
C TRP A 55 -4.75 -1.63 -21.17
N ALA A 56 -4.78 -1.28 -19.89
CA ALA A 56 -4.15 -2.06 -18.83
C ALA A 56 -4.71 -3.49 -18.77
N GLN A 57 -6.04 -3.66 -18.85
CA GLN A 57 -6.67 -4.99 -18.85
C GLN A 57 -6.35 -5.79 -20.13
N GLN A 58 -6.29 -5.14 -21.29
CA GLN A 58 -5.88 -5.78 -22.54
C GLN A 58 -4.41 -6.22 -22.48
N ALA A 59 -3.52 -5.39 -21.94
CA ALA A 59 -2.13 -5.74 -21.69
C ALA A 59 -2.03 -6.92 -20.70
N ALA A 60 -2.83 -6.90 -19.63
CA ALA A 60 -2.84 -7.95 -18.61
C ALA A 60 -3.18 -9.34 -19.18
N SER A 61 -4.05 -9.40 -20.20
CA SER A 61 -4.40 -10.64 -20.90
C SER A 61 -3.24 -11.30 -21.65
N ARG A 62 -2.16 -10.56 -21.87
CA ARG A 62 -0.95 -10.97 -22.61
C ARG A 62 0.25 -11.22 -21.71
N LEU A 63 0.11 -11.01 -20.39
CA LEU A 63 1.15 -11.36 -19.42
C LEU A 63 1.42 -12.89 -19.41
N PRO A 64 2.61 -13.33 -18.96
CA PRO A 64 2.89 -14.75 -18.80
C PRO A 64 1.82 -15.45 -17.95
N SER A 65 1.34 -16.62 -18.40
CA SER A 65 0.25 -17.35 -17.76
C SER A 65 0.51 -17.67 -16.29
N ARG A 66 1.79 -17.91 -15.92
CA ARG A 66 2.22 -18.13 -14.54
C ARG A 66 1.93 -16.90 -13.66
N LEU A 67 2.27 -15.70 -14.13
CA LEU A 67 2.03 -14.45 -13.41
C LEU A 67 0.52 -14.21 -13.23
N VAL A 68 -0.25 -14.38 -14.30
CA VAL A 68 -1.71 -14.22 -14.28
C VAL A 68 -2.35 -15.21 -13.31
N SER A 69 -1.95 -16.49 -13.34
CA SER A 69 -2.49 -17.51 -12.42
C SER A 69 -2.24 -17.14 -10.96
N ILE A 70 -1.03 -16.69 -10.62
CA ILE A 70 -0.65 -16.32 -9.25
C ILE A 70 -1.44 -15.09 -8.79
N LEU A 71 -1.58 -14.07 -9.64
CA LEU A 71 -2.35 -12.86 -9.33
C LEU A 71 -3.83 -13.19 -9.15
N LEU A 72 -4.42 -14.03 -9.99
CA LEU A 72 -5.81 -14.46 -9.85
C LEU A 72 -6.03 -15.31 -8.59
N ASP A 73 -5.10 -16.21 -8.25
CA ASP A 73 -5.16 -16.99 -7.03
C ASP A 73 -5.05 -16.10 -5.78
N PHE A 74 -4.14 -15.11 -5.81
CA PHE A 74 -4.02 -14.12 -4.75
C PHE A 74 -5.28 -13.26 -4.64
N ARG A 75 -5.88 -12.85 -5.76
CA ARG A 75 -7.15 -12.13 -5.74
C ARG A 75 -8.28 -12.94 -5.12
N ALA A 76 -8.34 -14.23 -5.45
CA ALA A 76 -9.44 -15.10 -5.03
C ALA A 76 -9.32 -15.53 -3.56
N ARG A 77 -8.10 -15.79 -3.06
CA ARG A 77 -7.87 -16.43 -1.75
C ARG A 77 -6.83 -15.73 -0.90
N SER A 78 -6.03 -14.85 -1.48
CA SER A 78 -4.81 -14.28 -0.89
C SER A 78 -3.86 -15.38 -0.38
N ASN A 79 -2.98 -15.05 0.57
CA ASN A 79 -2.13 -16.03 1.25
C ASN A 79 -2.08 -15.73 2.76
N GLU A 80 -1.31 -16.50 3.54
CA GLU A 80 -1.19 -16.28 4.99
C GLU A 80 -0.49 -14.95 5.35
N PHE A 81 0.26 -14.36 4.41
CA PHE A 81 0.98 -13.11 4.57
C PHE A 81 0.21 -11.89 4.11
N GLY A 82 -0.92 -12.07 3.39
CA GLY A 82 -1.61 -10.96 2.71
C GLY A 82 -0.68 -10.15 1.81
N THR A 83 0.41 -10.75 1.31
CA THR A 83 1.48 -10.05 0.60
C THR A 83 2.14 -10.98 -0.43
N LEU A 84 2.52 -10.43 -1.59
CA LEU A 84 3.31 -11.11 -2.62
C LEU A 84 4.46 -10.20 -3.07
N LEU A 85 5.63 -10.79 -3.31
CA LEU A 85 6.78 -10.09 -3.90
C LEU A 85 7.05 -10.62 -5.31
N PHE A 86 7.19 -9.74 -6.28
CA PHE A 86 7.69 -10.05 -7.62
C PHE A 86 9.09 -9.47 -7.75
N ARG A 87 10.01 -10.20 -8.38
CA ARG A 87 11.39 -9.75 -8.61
C ARG A 87 11.77 -9.76 -10.07
N GLY A 88 12.43 -8.69 -10.49
CA GLY A 88 12.96 -8.50 -11.84
C GLY A 88 11.94 -7.99 -12.84
N LEU A 89 10.87 -7.32 -12.42
CA LEU A 89 9.98 -6.64 -13.36
C LEU A 89 10.75 -5.56 -14.16
N PRO A 90 10.37 -5.31 -15.42
CA PRO A 90 11.02 -4.28 -16.21
C PRO A 90 10.72 -2.89 -15.63
N ILE A 91 11.74 -2.05 -15.64
CA ILE A 91 11.64 -0.63 -15.35
C ILE A 91 12.34 0.14 -16.47
N ASP A 92 12.22 1.45 -16.44
CA ASP A 92 12.84 2.33 -17.42
C ASP A 92 14.37 2.15 -17.45
N ALA A 93 14.94 2.07 -18.65
CA ALA A 93 16.37 1.76 -18.85
C ALA A 93 17.31 2.84 -18.27
N ALA A 94 16.83 4.08 -18.20
CA ALA A 94 17.52 5.20 -17.57
C ALA A 94 16.54 5.94 -16.68
N LEU A 95 16.90 6.07 -15.40
CA LEU A 95 16.15 6.88 -14.44
C LEU A 95 16.86 8.23 -14.25
N PRO A 96 16.12 9.36 -14.31
CA PRO A 96 16.68 10.65 -13.92
C PRO A 96 17.00 10.68 -12.42
N PRO A 97 17.62 11.77 -11.92
CA PRO A 97 17.70 12.00 -10.49
C PRO A 97 16.31 11.87 -9.81
N THR A 98 16.29 11.31 -8.61
CA THR A 98 15.09 11.23 -7.77
C THR A 98 14.53 12.65 -7.56
N PRO A 99 13.25 12.91 -7.91
CA PRO A 99 12.59 14.18 -7.64
C PRO A 99 12.72 14.64 -6.18
N GLN A 100 12.69 15.95 -5.93
CA GLN A 100 12.82 16.51 -4.58
C GLN A 100 11.50 17.04 -4.00
N ASP A 101 10.46 17.16 -4.82
CA ASP A 101 9.17 17.76 -4.46
C ASP A 101 8.07 16.72 -4.19
N GLY A 102 8.42 15.43 -4.26
CA GLY A 102 7.48 14.32 -4.08
C GLY A 102 6.50 14.13 -5.24
N ARG A 103 6.77 14.73 -6.41
CA ARG A 103 6.00 14.57 -7.65
C ARG A 103 6.74 13.70 -8.67
N PRO A 104 6.00 13.07 -9.61
CA PRO A 104 6.54 12.47 -10.82
C PRO A 104 7.61 13.31 -11.50
N SER A 105 8.75 12.69 -11.79
CA SER A 105 9.84 13.34 -12.53
C SER A 105 9.41 13.70 -13.95
N PRO A 106 9.45 14.97 -14.36
CA PRO A 106 9.19 15.35 -15.76
C PRO A 106 10.31 14.91 -16.71
N GLU A 107 11.48 14.54 -16.17
CA GLU A 107 12.65 14.08 -16.93
C GLU A 107 12.60 12.57 -17.23
N LYS A 108 11.67 11.83 -16.61
CA LYS A 108 11.46 10.41 -16.89
C LYS A 108 10.75 10.27 -18.24
N GLY A 109 11.54 10.11 -19.30
CA GLY A 109 11.05 10.15 -20.68
C GLY A 109 10.24 8.93 -21.14
N THR A 110 10.15 7.88 -20.34
CA THR A 110 9.38 6.66 -20.61
C THR A 110 8.48 6.30 -19.43
N ARG A 111 7.49 5.44 -19.65
CA ARG A 111 6.52 5.04 -18.62
C ARG A 111 6.46 3.53 -18.39
N VAL A 112 7.62 2.88 -18.43
CA VAL A 112 7.71 1.41 -18.34
C VAL A 112 7.24 0.94 -16.96
N SER A 113 7.77 1.51 -15.88
CA SER A 113 7.40 1.12 -14.52
C SER A 113 5.92 1.38 -14.19
N GLU A 114 5.35 2.48 -14.67
CA GLU A 114 3.94 2.81 -14.53
C GLU A 114 3.07 1.80 -15.30
N GLY A 115 3.45 1.51 -16.55
CA GLY A 115 2.73 0.53 -17.37
C GLY A 115 2.75 -0.87 -16.75
N VAL A 116 3.87 -1.29 -16.16
CA VAL A 116 3.98 -2.53 -15.39
C VAL A 116 3.01 -2.53 -14.20
N LEU A 117 3.03 -1.47 -13.38
CA LEU A 117 2.16 -1.34 -12.21
C LEU A 117 0.68 -1.44 -12.60
N LEU A 118 0.24 -0.62 -13.56
CA LEU A 118 -1.16 -0.58 -13.99
C LEU A 118 -1.61 -1.91 -14.60
N THR A 119 -0.76 -2.54 -15.42
CA THR A 119 -1.06 -3.84 -16.04
C THR A 119 -1.22 -4.94 -15.00
N ILE A 120 -0.28 -5.07 -14.07
CA ILE A 120 -0.35 -6.09 -12.99
C ILE A 120 -1.56 -5.85 -12.09
N MET A 121 -1.77 -4.60 -11.65
CA MET A 121 -2.86 -4.26 -10.74
C MET A 121 -4.24 -4.46 -11.37
N SER A 122 -4.36 -4.33 -12.70
CA SER A 122 -5.62 -4.57 -13.42
C SER A 122 -6.09 -6.04 -13.39
N VAL A 123 -5.21 -7.00 -13.10
CA VAL A 123 -5.60 -8.42 -12.89
C VAL A 123 -6.38 -8.58 -11.58
N LEU A 124 -6.00 -7.81 -10.57
CA LEU A 124 -6.56 -7.88 -9.21
C LEU A 124 -7.90 -7.16 -9.08
N GLY A 125 -8.11 -6.11 -9.89
CA GLY A 125 -9.27 -5.26 -9.78
C GLY A 125 -9.24 -4.08 -10.76
N GLU A 126 -10.10 -3.11 -10.50
CA GLU A 126 -10.11 -1.84 -11.22
C GLU A 126 -9.18 -0.84 -10.55
N LEU A 127 -8.41 -0.11 -11.36
CA LEU A 127 -7.45 0.89 -10.90
C LEU A 127 -8.18 2.13 -10.38
N LEU A 128 -7.59 2.78 -9.37
CA LEU A 128 -8.12 4.03 -8.83
C LEU A 128 -7.04 4.98 -8.31
N CYS A 129 -7.46 6.23 -8.10
CA CYS A 129 -6.73 7.27 -7.38
C CYS A 129 -7.72 8.21 -6.68
N TYR A 130 -7.26 8.97 -5.68
CA TYR A 130 -8.07 9.95 -4.96
C TYR A 130 -7.67 11.36 -5.38
N ALA A 131 -8.63 12.25 -5.70
CA ALA A 131 -8.32 13.62 -6.12
C ALA A 131 -7.54 14.42 -5.06
N ASP A 132 -7.85 14.19 -3.78
CA ASP A 132 -7.18 14.82 -2.64
C ASP A 132 -5.77 14.28 -2.37
N GLU A 133 -5.39 13.17 -3.03
CA GLU A 133 -4.11 12.52 -2.84
C GLU A 133 -3.25 12.59 -4.10
N LYS A 134 -2.05 13.17 -3.98
CA LYS A 134 -1.05 13.22 -5.07
C LYS A 134 -1.62 13.78 -6.38
N ASP A 135 -2.43 14.83 -6.27
CA ASP A 135 -3.07 15.50 -7.40
C ASP A 135 -3.89 14.54 -8.30
N GLY A 136 -4.45 13.46 -7.72
CA GLY A 136 -5.26 12.49 -8.46
C GLY A 136 -4.46 11.56 -9.38
N ALA A 137 -3.16 11.39 -9.16
CA ALA A 137 -2.33 10.52 -10.00
C ALA A 137 -2.66 9.03 -9.82
N LEU A 138 -2.84 8.30 -10.92
CA LEU A 138 -3.01 6.83 -10.94
C LEU A 138 -1.77 6.07 -10.45
N VAL A 139 -0.59 6.61 -10.74
CA VAL A 139 0.68 6.10 -10.22
C VAL A 139 1.36 7.23 -9.46
N GLN A 140 1.72 6.96 -8.22
CA GLN A 140 2.18 7.96 -7.27
C GLN A 140 3.63 7.67 -6.86
N ASP A 141 4.48 8.69 -6.90
CA ASP A 141 5.85 8.57 -6.44
C ASP A 141 5.93 8.60 -4.89
N VAL A 142 6.68 7.66 -4.33
CA VAL A 142 7.02 7.53 -2.90
C VAL A 142 8.51 7.81 -2.74
N ILE A 143 8.82 9.05 -2.34
CA ILE A 143 10.14 9.65 -2.38
C ILE A 143 10.31 10.56 -1.15
N PRO A 144 11.46 10.56 -0.46
CA PRO A 144 11.69 11.48 0.65
C PRO A 144 11.76 12.94 0.19
N VAL A 145 11.12 13.84 0.93
CA VAL A 145 11.14 15.29 0.69
C VAL A 145 11.84 15.99 1.84
N GLN A 146 12.73 16.93 1.53
CA GLN A 146 13.45 17.68 2.55
C GLN A 146 12.48 18.52 3.40
N GLY A 147 12.65 18.50 4.73
CA GLY A 147 11.74 19.15 5.68
C GLY A 147 10.46 18.37 5.98
N LYS A 148 10.32 17.14 5.46
CA LYS A 148 9.20 16.22 5.74
C LYS A 148 9.64 14.96 6.49
N GLU A 149 10.86 14.93 7.02
CA GLU A 149 11.51 13.74 7.57
C GLU A 149 10.65 13.00 8.60
N ASP A 150 10.00 13.74 9.50
CA ASP A 150 9.18 13.22 10.60
C ASP A 150 7.71 12.97 10.23
N THR A 151 7.30 13.14 8.97
CA THR A 151 5.90 12.88 8.58
C THR A 151 5.62 11.38 8.48
N GLN A 152 4.42 10.97 8.89
CA GLN A 152 3.90 9.60 8.73
C GLN A 152 3.24 9.44 7.36
N GLU A 153 4.02 9.73 6.32
CA GLU A 153 3.53 9.81 4.93
C GLU A 153 4.62 9.33 3.95
N ASN A 154 4.25 9.19 2.68
CA ASN A 154 5.17 8.79 1.60
C ASN A 154 6.38 9.72 1.40
N THR A 155 6.33 10.94 1.93
CA THR A 155 7.40 11.95 1.86
C THR A 155 8.38 11.92 3.03
N GLY A 156 8.05 11.21 4.11
CA GLY A 156 8.91 11.12 5.29
C GLY A 156 10.05 10.14 5.12
N SER A 157 11.05 10.23 6.01
CA SER A 157 12.22 9.33 6.08
C SER A 157 12.37 8.65 7.45
N ALA A 158 11.62 9.09 8.46
CA ALA A 158 11.46 8.41 9.74
C ALA A 158 10.73 7.05 9.60
N TYR A 159 10.67 6.30 10.70
CA TYR A 159 9.88 5.08 10.78
C TYR A 159 8.41 5.39 10.49
N LEU A 160 7.84 4.69 9.51
CA LEU A 160 6.43 4.76 9.16
C LEU A 160 5.70 3.61 9.86
N GLU A 161 4.80 3.95 10.78
CA GLU A 161 4.04 2.98 11.58
C GLU A 161 3.14 2.08 10.72
N PHE A 162 2.80 0.90 11.24
CA PHE A 162 1.89 0.00 10.51
C PHE A 162 0.50 0.59 10.36
N HIS A 163 0.02 0.57 9.12
CA HIS A 163 -1.30 1.05 8.76
C HIS A 163 -1.89 0.25 7.61
N THR A 164 -3.22 0.24 7.57
CA THR A 164 -4.01 -0.07 6.38
C THR A 164 -4.04 1.18 5.53
N GLU A 165 -3.67 1.07 4.25
CA GLU A 165 -3.68 2.20 3.32
C GLU A 165 -5.09 2.80 3.26
N ASP A 166 -5.16 4.12 3.44
CA ASP A 166 -6.41 4.88 3.53
C ASP A 166 -7.47 4.24 4.44
N GLY A 167 -7.07 3.64 5.56
CA GLY A 167 -7.98 2.92 6.47
C GLY A 167 -9.16 3.75 6.99
N PHE A 168 -9.04 5.07 7.01
CA PHE A 168 -10.11 6.01 7.35
C PHE A 168 -11.17 6.16 6.24
N HIS A 169 -10.80 5.88 4.98
CA HIS A 169 -11.63 6.06 3.81
C HIS A 169 -12.66 4.91 3.71
N PRO A 170 -13.96 5.20 3.55
CA PRO A 170 -14.99 4.15 3.44
C PRO A 170 -14.79 3.25 2.22
N TYR A 171 -14.08 3.76 1.22
CA TYR A 171 -13.72 3.09 -0.02
C TYR A 171 -12.22 3.03 -0.21
N ARG A 172 -11.49 2.64 0.85
CA ARG A 172 -10.04 2.42 0.79
C ARG A 172 -9.68 1.39 -0.29
N PRO A 173 -8.44 1.38 -0.81
CA PRO A 173 -8.05 0.40 -1.81
C PRO A 173 -8.09 -1.01 -1.23
N ASP A 174 -8.46 -2.00 -2.05
CA ASP A 174 -8.37 -3.42 -1.67
C ASP A 174 -6.93 -3.93 -1.83
N TYR A 175 -6.17 -3.34 -2.76
CA TYR A 175 -4.78 -3.68 -3.02
C TYR A 175 -3.90 -2.46 -3.15
N VAL A 176 -2.68 -2.58 -2.63
CA VAL A 176 -1.61 -1.60 -2.78
C VAL A 176 -0.41 -2.30 -3.38
N ALA A 177 0.16 -1.73 -4.44
CA ALA A 177 1.44 -2.17 -4.98
C ALA A 177 2.49 -1.08 -4.83
N LEU A 178 3.71 -1.47 -4.47
CA LEU A 178 4.90 -0.62 -4.44
C LEU A 178 5.97 -1.25 -5.33
N LEU A 179 6.37 -0.56 -6.40
CA LEU A 179 7.44 -0.96 -7.32
C LEU A 179 8.71 -0.16 -7.03
N GLY A 180 9.81 -0.85 -6.78
CA GLY A 180 11.13 -0.24 -6.58
C GLY A 180 11.74 0.24 -7.89
N LEU A 181 12.13 1.52 -7.94
CA LEU A 181 12.94 2.09 -9.01
C LEU A 181 14.37 2.33 -8.56
N ARG A 182 14.55 2.82 -7.33
CA ARG A 182 15.84 3.08 -6.71
C ARG A 182 15.78 2.77 -5.21
N PRO A 183 16.69 1.95 -4.66
CA PRO A 183 16.79 1.73 -3.21
C PRO A 183 17.39 2.96 -2.51
N ASP A 184 17.31 3.02 -1.18
CA ASP A 184 18.08 4.02 -0.41
C ASP A 184 19.58 3.71 -0.47
N HIS A 185 20.43 4.72 -0.28
CA HIS A 185 21.88 4.59 -0.46
C HIS A 185 22.52 3.47 0.38
N ASP A 186 21.96 3.22 1.57
CA ASP A 186 22.50 2.25 2.51
C ASP A 186 21.76 0.90 2.47
N HIS A 187 20.74 0.76 1.59
CA HIS A 187 19.86 -0.40 1.48
C HIS A 187 19.25 -0.82 2.83
N ARG A 188 18.76 0.15 3.61
CA ARG A 188 18.18 -0.05 4.96
C ARG A 188 16.68 0.21 5.03
N ALA A 189 16.11 0.85 4.01
CA ALA A 189 14.70 1.20 3.96
C ALA A 189 13.83 -0.01 3.55
N GLU A 190 13.53 -0.86 4.53
CA GLU A 190 12.69 -2.03 4.37
C GLU A 190 11.21 -1.65 4.35
N THR A 191 10.47 -2.16 3.37
CA THR A 191 9.02 -2.21 3.41
C THR A 191 8.61 -3.43 4.22
N ALA A 192 7.83 -3.23 5.28
CA ALA A 192 7.40 -4.27 6.20
C ALA A 192 5.89 -4.52 6.11
N THR A 193 5.44 -5.76 6.25
CA THR A 193 4.01 -6.13 6.27
C THR A 193 3.71 -7.10 7.41
N ALA A 194 2.47 -7.05 7.91
CA ALA A 194 1.98 -7.94 8.95
C ALA A 194 0.50 -8.28 8.71
N CYS A 195 0.19 -9.58 8.70
CA CYS A 195 -1.11 -10.10 8.30
C CYS A 195 -1.94 -10.61 9.47
N ILE A 196 -3.23 -10.28 9.48
CA ILE A 196 -4.16 -10.74 10.52
C ILE A 196 -4.28 -12.26 10.56
N ARG A 197 -4.13 -12.98 9.43
CA ARG A 197 -4.22 -14.46 9.38
C ARG A 197 -3.18 -15.15 10.26
N ARG A 198 -1.99 -14.56 10.42
CA ARG A 198 -0.93 -15.10 11.29
C ARG A 198 -1.10 -14.71 12.75
N VAL A 199 -1.82 -13.63 13.01
CA VAL A 199 -2.05 -13.07 14.34
C VAL A 199 -3.32 -13.61 15.00
N LEU A 200 -4.39 -13.80 14.23
CA LEU A 200 -5.70 -14.21 14.72
C LEU A 200 -5.65 -15.46 15.62
N PRO A 201 -4.93 -16.55 15.27
CA PRO A 201 -4.86 -17.74 16.11
C PRO A 201 -4.16 -17.52 17.46
N LYS A 202 -3.45 -16.40 17.62
CA LYS A 202 -2.67 -16.04 18.82
C LYS A 202 -3.43 -15.06 19.73
N LEU A 203 -4.51 -14.44 19.23
CA LEU A 203 -5.31 -13.50 19.98
C LEU A 203 -6.28 -14.24 20.93
N PRO A 204 -6.42 -13.81 22.20
CA PRO A 204 -7.49 -14.28 23.06
C PRO A 204 -8.87 -13.93 22.48
N ASN A 205 -9.85 -14.83 22.60
CA ASN A 205 -11.22 -14.60 22.12
C ASN A 205 -11.82 -13.27 22.60
N HIS A 206 -11.57 -12.90 23.86
CA HIS A 206 -12.05 -11.63 24.40
C HIS A 206 -11.48 -10.40 23.66
N ALA A 207 -10.21 -10.44 23.24
CA ALA A 207 -9.63 -9.38 22.43
C ALA A 207 -10.29 -9.33 21.05
N ILE A 208 -10.54 -10.48 20.42
CA ILE A 208 -11.23 -10.56 19.12
C ILE A 208 -12.64 -9.96 19.22
N GLU A 209 -13.39 -10.25 20.28
CA GLU A 209 -14.71 -9.66 20.53
C GLU A 209 -14.66 -8.13 20.62
N ILE A 210 -13.67 -7.57 21.34
CA ILE A 210 -13.51 -6.12 21.46
C ILE A 210 -13.12 -5.49 20.12
N LEU A 211 -12.15 -6.08 19.41
CA LEU A 211 -11.68 -5.58 18.10
C LEU A 211 -12.79 -5.59 17.04
N ARG A 212 -13.85 -6.38 17.23
CA ARG A 212 -15.05 -6.42 16.36
C ARG A 212 -16.12 -5.39 16.71
N ARG A 213 -15.95 -4.60 17.78
CA ARG A 213 -16.90 -3.54 18.18
C ARG A 213 -16.46 -2.20 17.60
N PRO A 214 -17.40 -1.28 17.30
CA PRO A 214 -17.09 0.05 16.78
C PRO A 214 -16.55 0.97 17.89
N LEU A 215 -15.36 0.67 18.38
CA LEU A 215 -14.71 1.35 19.51
C LEU A 215 -13.43 2.08 19.09
N PHE A 216 -13.23 2.30 17.79
CA PHE A 216 -12.04 2.92 17.22
C PHE A 216 -12.43 3.99 16.22
N ARG A 217 -11.60 5.01 16.05
CA ARG A 217 -11.70 6.00 14.97
C ARG A 217 -10.32 6.32 14.43
N ILE A 218 -10.21 6.66 13.16
CA ILE A 218 -8.94 7.00 12.51
C ILE A 218 -9.00 8.47 12.09
N ARG A 219 -7.97 9.23 12.42
CA ARG A 219 -7.81 10.59 11.92
C ARG A 219 -7.38 10.52 10.45
N ALA A 220 -8.02 11.29 9.58
CA ALA A 220 -7.62 11.37 8.18
C ALA A 220 -6.19 11.90 8.03
N SER A 221 -5.47 11.41 7.01
CA SER A 221 -4.11 11.88 6.71
C SER A 221 -4.14 13.34 6.25
N SER A 222 -2.99 14.02 6.29
CA SER A 222 -2.95 15.47 6.07
C SER A 222 -3.48 15.87 4.68
N SER A 223 -3.31 15.00 3.68
CA SER A 223 -3.80 15.18 2.31
C SER A 223 -5.33 15.26 2.22
N PHE A 224 -6.05 14.59 3.12
CA PHE A 224 -7.51 14.55 3.14
C PHE A 224 -8.11 15.52 4.18
N GLY A 225 -7.30 16.28 4.93
CA GLY A 225 -7.78 17.25 5.92
C GLY A 225 -7.98 16.71 7.34
N ALA A 226 -8.28 17.60 8.29
CA ALA A 226 -8.28 17.30 9.73
C ALA A 226 -9.60 16.70 10.26
N ALA A 227 -10.10 15.65 9.60
CA ALA A 227 -11.33 14.97 9.98
C ALA A 227 -11.08 13.63 10.68
N TRP A 228 -12.10 13.12 11.37
CA TRP A 228 -12.12 11.76 11.92
C TRP A 228 -13.04 10.88 11.08
N SER A 229 -12.68 9.61 10.94
CA SER A 229 -13.61 8.61 10.44
C SER A 229 -14.81 8.46 11.38
N ARG A 230 -15.91 7.89 10.87
CA ARG A 230 -16.91 7.27 11.73
C ARG A 230 -16.26 6.21 12.63
N THR A 231 -16.88 5.91 13.77
CA THR A 231 -16.41 4.81 14.61
C THR A 231 -16.49 3.50 13.86
N LEU A 232 -15.42 2.71 13.91
CA LEU A 232 -15.29 1.45 13.20
C LEU A 232 -14.74 0.36 14.13
N PRO A 233 -15.07 -0.92 13.87
CA PRO A 233 -14.30 -2.03 14.38
C PRO A 233 -12.97 -2.17 13.63
N ILE A 234 -11.97 -2.75 14.29
CA ILE A 234 -10.71 -3.14 13.64
C ILE A 234 -10.89 -4.42 12.81
N LEU A 235 -11.66 -5.39 13.34
CA LEU A 235 -11.92 -6.66 12.66
C LEU A 235 -13.35 -6.72 12.11
N THR A 236 -13.49 -7.02 10.82
CA THR A 236 -14.79 -7.18 10.14
C THR A 236 -14.87 -8.50 9.38
N GLY A 237 -16.04 -8.81 8.80
CA GLY A 237 -16.21 -10.02 7.99
C GLY A 237 -16.19 -11.31 8.82
N HIS A 238 -15.71 -12.39 8.20
CA HIS A 238 -15.80 -13.76 8.72
C HIS A 238 -15.00 -13.95 10.02
N VAL A 239 -15.53 -14.71 10.99
CA VAL A 239 -14.91 -14.83 12.32
C VAL A 239 -13.54 -15.51 12.29
N LEU A 240 -13.33 -16.47 11.39
CA LEU A 240 -12.07 -17.21 11.23
C LEU A 240 -11.14 -16.64 10.16
N ASP A 241 -11.60 -15.67 9.38
CA ASP A 241 -10.81 -15.03 8.32
C ASP A 241 -11.29 -13.57 8.18
N PRO A 242 -11.06 -12.72 9.19
CA PRO A 242 -11.55 -11.36 9.20
C PRO A 242 -10.70 -10.44 8.33
N ASP A 243 -11.34 -9.40 7.80
CA ASP A 243 -10.59 -8.22 7.34
C ASP A 243 -10.10 -7.44 8.55
N MET A 244 -9.00 -6.71 8.39
CA MET A 244 -8.37 -5.87 9.40
C MET A 244 -8.16 -4.45 8.87
N THR A 245 -8.62 -3.47 9.63
CA THR A 245 -8.32 -2.05 9.41
C THR A 245 -7.62 -1.49 10.64
N ILE A 246 -6.38 -1.02 10.49
CA ILE A 246 -5.60 -0.40 11.57
C ILE A 246 -4.84 0.83 11.10
N ASP A 247 -4.45 1.68 12.05
CA ASP A 247 -3.42 2.69 11.87
C ASP A 247 -2.76 2.95 13.24
N PHE A 248 -1.53 2.51 13.47
CA PHE A 248 -0.90 2.65 14.79
C PHE A 248 -0.48 4.08 15.15
N PHE A 249 -0.60 5.02 14.24
CA PHE A 249 -0.29 6.43 14.47
C PHE A 249 -1.55 7.30 14.58
N LEU A 250 -2.53 7.10 13.69
CA LEU A 250 -3.73 7.93 13.57
C LEU A 250 -4.99 7.32 14.20
N MET A 251 -4.98 6.04 14.58
CA MET A 251 -6.13 5.40 15.22
C MET A 251 -6.19 5.69 16.72
N GLU A 252 -7.38 6.05 17.18
CA GLU A 252 -7.69 6.26 18.59
C GLU A 252 -8.69 5.20 19.10
N PRO A 253 -8.33 4.43 20.14
CA PRO A 253 -9.26 3.60 20.88
C PRO A 253 -10.14 4.45 21.82
N LEU A 254 -11.44 4.15 21.88
CA LEU A 254 -12.44 4.98 22.57
C LEU A 254 -12.81 4.48 23.99
N SER A 255 -12.19 3.39 24.45
CA SER A 255 -12.36 2.88 25.82
C SER A 255 -11.08 2.19 26.33
N PRO A 256 -10.94 1.96 27.65
CA PRO A 256 -9.80 1.22 28.21
C PRO A 256 -9.66 -0.20 27.65
N GLU A 257 -10.77 -0.91 27.42
CA GLU A 257 -10.76 -2.25 26.84
C GLU A 257 -10.35 -2.23 25.36
N ALA A 258 -10.78 -1.19 24.62
CA ALA A 258 -10.36 -0.98 23.25
C ALA A 258 -8.85 -0.73 23.17
N ASP A 259 -8.29 0.16 24.00
CA ASP A 259 -6.85 0.44 24.08
C ASP A 259 -6.05 -0.83 24.42
N TRP A 260 -6.53 -1.61 25.39
CA TRP A 260 -5.91 -2.89 25.74
C TRP A 260 -5.86 -3.86 24.53
N SER A 261 -6.99 -4.06 23.85
CA SER A 261 -7.07 -4.95 22.68
C SER A 261 -6.21 -4.46 21.51
N PHE A 262 -6.13 -3.14 21.31
CA PHE A 262 -5.35 -2.50 20.25
C PHE A 262 -3.84 -2.67 20.47
N ARG A 263 -3.36 -2.43 21.70
CA ARG A 263 -1.96 -2.68 22.06
C ARG A 263 -1.58 -4.15 21.97
N LEU A 264 -2.49 -5.03 22.37
CA LEU A 264 -2.28 -6.48 22.25
C LEU A 264 -2.16 -6.90 20.78
N LEU A 265 -3.04 -6.40 19.91
CA LEU A 265 -2.96 -6.61 18.47
C LEU A 265 -1.65 -6.07 17.89
N LYS A 266 -1.26 -4.83 18.23
CA LYS A 266 0.02 -4.22 17.80
C LYS A 266 1.19 -5.12 18.14
N ARG A 267 1.26 -5.60 19.39
CA ARG A 267 2.32 -6.51 19.82
C ARG A 267 2.40 -7.78 18.97
N TYR A 268 1.29 -8.44 18.69
CA TYR A 268 1.32 -9.68 17.89
C TYR A 268 1.63 -9.42 16.41
N LEU A 269 1.13 -8.33 15.81
CA LEU A 269 1.49 -7.96 14.44
C LEU A 269 2.98 -7.70 14.27
N LEU A 270 3.59 -7.00 15.24
CA LEU A 270 5.04 -6.75 15.22
C LEU A 270 5.86 -8.04 15.33
N GLN A 271 5.36 -9.05 16.05
CA GLN A 271 6.01 -10.37 16.13
C GLN A 271 5.89 -11.19 14.83
N GLU A 272 4.84 -10.94 14.03
CA GLU A 272 4.58 -11.62 12.75
C GLU A 272 5.03 -10.81 11.53
N THR A 273 5.82 -9.75 11.74
CA THR A 273 6.27 -8.87 10.68
C THR A 273 7.24 -9.57 9.75
N VAL A 274 7.00 -9.42 8.45
CA VAL A 274 7.96 -9.73 7.38
C VAL A 274 8.38 -8.44 6.70
N SER A 275 9.62 -8.35 6.23
CA SER A 275 10.14 -7.15 5.59
C SER A 275 11.07 -7.45 4.43
N VAL A 276 11.20 -6.48 3.53
CA VAL A 276 12.05 -6.57 2.33
C VAL A 276 12.56 -5.19 1.91
N VAL A 277 13.82 -5.12 1.49
CA VAL A 277 14.35 -3.97 0.74
C VAL A 277 13.94 -4.14 -0.72
N LEU A 278 13.26 -3.16 -1.29
CA LEU A 278 12.83 -3.21 -2.69
C LEU A 278 13.95 -2.71 -3.59
N ASP A 279 14.56 -3.63 -4.33
CA ASP A 279 15.53 -3.34 -5.37
C ASP A 279 14.82 -2.87 -6.67
N PRO A 280 15.55 -2.32 -7.65
CA PRO A 280 14.97 -1.93 -8.93
C PRO A 280 14.29 -3.11 -9.63
N GLY A 281 12.99 -2.96 -9.94
CA GLY A 281 12.17 -4.01 -10.53
C GLY A 281 11.53 -4.97 -9.53
N ASP A 282 11.69 -4.75 -8.22
CA ASP A 282 10.95 -5.49 -7.21
C ASP A 282 9.59 -4.82 -6.95
N LEU A 283 8.50 -5.60 -7.06
CA LEU A 283 7.15 -5.15 -6.74
C LEU A 283 6.60 -5.93 -5.56
N ILE A 284 6.27 -5.23 -4.47
CA ILE A 284 5.50 -5.80 -3.37
C ILE A 284 4.03 -5.44 -3.53
N LEU A 285 3.18 -6.46 -3.48
CA LEU A 285 1.73 -6.35 -3.54
C LEU A 285 1.17 -6.70 -2.16
N VAL A 286 0.30 -5.85 -1.64
CA VAL A 286 -0.35 -6.00 -0.32
C VAL A 286 -1.86 -6.13 -0.53
N ASP A 287 -2.45 -7.16 0.06
CA ASP A 287 -3.90 -7.28 0.23
C ASP A 287 -4.29 -6.43 1.45
N ASN A 288 -4.77 -5.22 1.17
CA ASN A 288 -5.00 -4.17 2.17
C ASN A 288 -6.18 -4.50 3.11
N ALA A 289 -6.97 -5.55 2.79
CA ALA A 289 -7.98 -6.07 3.70
C ALA A 289 -7.38 -7.00 4.77
N LEU A 290 -6.21 -7.61 4.54
CA LEU A 290 -5.63 -8.63 5.41
C LEU A 290 -4.32 -8.21 6.06
N ALA A 291 -3.52 -7.40 5.37
CA ALA A 291 -2.19 -7.00 5.82
C ALA A 291 -2.08 -5.48 5.94
N ALA A 292 -1.51 -5.04 7.06
CA ALA A 292 -1.02 -3.69 7.23
C ALA A 292 0.44 -3.62 6.77
N HIS A 293 0.89 -2.43 6.40
CA HIS A 293 2.27 -2.21 5.95
C HIS A 293 2.91 -1.01 6.65
N ALA A 294 4.23 -1.01 6.68
CA ALA A 294 5.10 -0.06 7.38
C ALA A 294 6.40 0.12 6.60
N ARG A 295 7.25 1.05 7.07
CA ARG A 295 8.61 1.22 6.54
C ARG A 295 9.59 1.53 7.66
N THR A 296 10.78 0.93 7.60
CA THR A 296 11.89 1.34 8.49
C THR A 296 12.29 2.80 8.23
N GLY A 297 12.93 3.42 9.22
CA GLY A 297 13.57 4.72 9.02
C GLY A 297 14.86 4.59 8.22
N PHE A 298 15.17 5.60 7.43
CA PHE A 298 16.41 5.68 6.64
C PHE A 298 16.91 7.13 6.55
N GLU A 299 18.17 7.32 6.18
CA GLU A 299 18.76 8.65 6.01
C GLU A 299 18.68 9.07 4.54
N ALA A 300 17.86 10.07 4.24
CA ALA A 300 17.81 10.69 2.91
C ALA A 300 18.95 11.71 2.76
N ARG A 301 19.61 11.71 1.60
CA ARG A 301 20.75 12.59 1.28
C ARG A 301 20.38 13.79 0.42
N TYR A 302 19.21 13.76 -0.23
CA TYR A 302 18.70 14.80 -1.12
C TYR A 302 19.65 15.13 -2.28
N ASP A 303 20.45 14.16 -2.70
CA ASP A 303 21.47 14.27 -3.75
C ASP A 303 20.97 13.83 -5.14
N GLY A 304 19.68 13.50 -5.24
CA GLY A 304 19.07 12.97 -6.47
C GLY A 304 19.23 11.45 -6.63
N TYR A 305 19.75 10.75 -5.64
CA TYR A 305 19.88 9.28 -5.66
C TYR A 305 19.16 8.59 -4.49
N ASP A 306 18.30 9.33 -3.79
CA ASP A 306 17.46 8.78 -2.73
C ASP A 306 16.48 7.71 -3.23
N ARG A 307 15.94 6.96 -2.28
CA ARG A 307 14.93 5.93 -2.48
C ARG A 307 13.75 6.45 -3.31
N TRP A 308 13.40 5.72 -4.36
CA TRP A 308 12.30 6.02 -5.26
C TRP A 308 11.48 4.75 -5.49
N LEU A 309 10.25 4.74 -4.99
CA LEU A 309 9.24 3.76 -5.36
C LEU A 309 8.07 4.41 -6.09
N GLN A 310 7.32 3.60 -6.82
CA GLN A 310 6.02 3.97 -7.39
C GLN A 310 4.91 3.15 -6.75
N ARG A 311 3.78 3.80 -6.46
CA ARG A 311 2.60 3.22 -5.83
C ARG A 311 1.40 3.25 -6.76
N ALA A 312 0.60 2.19 -6.75
CA ALA A 312 -0.69 2.14 -7.42
C ALA A 312 -1.73 1.38 -6.57
N PHE A 313 -3.01 1.67 -6.82
CA PHE A 313 -4.14 1.11 -6.09
C PHE A 313 -5.10 0.36 -7.00
N ALA A 314 -5.77 -0.66 -6.45
CA ALA A 314 -6.88 -1.32 -7.10
C ALA A 314 -7.99 -1.71 -6.12
N VAL A 315 -9.21 -1.80 -6.64
CA VAL A 315 -10.39 -2.32 -5.94
C VAL A 315 -10.98 -3.52 -6.68
N ARG A 316 -11.45 -4.51 -5.92
CA ARG A 316 -12.09 -5.73 -6.46
C ARG A 316 -13.40 -5.43 -7.16
N ASP A 317 -14.17 -4.46 -6.65
CA ASP A 317 -15.50 -4.11 -7.13
C ASP A 317 -15.71 -2.59 -7.17
N SER A 318 -15.51 -2.02 -8.36
CA SER A 318 -15.70 -0.59 -8.63
C SER A 318 -17.17 -0.15 -8.61
N ARG A 319 -18.15 -1.08 -8.63
CA ARG A 319 -19.57 -0.68 -8.57
C ARG A 319 -19.93 -0.04 -7.24
N ARG A 320 -19.28 -0.46 -6.15
CA ARG A 320 -19.40 0.16 -4.82
C ARG A 320 -19.01 1.62 -4.81
N LEU A 321 -18.29 2.04 -5.84
CA LEU A 321 -17.64 3.33 -5.93
C LEU A 321 -18.40 4.32 -6.83
N GLN A 322 -19.46 3.88 -7.51
CA GLN A 322 -20.21 4.69 -8.48
C GLN A 322 -20.83 5.96 -7.89
N ALA A 323 -21.13 5.98 -6.60
CA ALA A 323 -21.73 7.14 -5.94
C ALA A 323 -20.76 8.33 -5.74
N PHE A 324 -19.45 8.11 -5.90
CA PHE A 324 -18.38 9.08 -5.60
C PHE A 324 -17.39 9.24 -6.76
N ARG A 325 -17.82 8.81 -7.95
CA ARG A 325 -17.03 8.76 -9.17
C ARG A 325 -17.79 9.50 -10.27
N GLY A 326 -17.14 10.43 -10.96
CA GLY A 326 -17.65 10.84 -12.28
C GLY A 326 -17.79 9.62 -13.17
N LEU A 327 -18.91 9.44 -13.87
CA LEU A 327 -19.24 8.22 -14.64
C LEU A 327 -18.03 7.67 -15.43
N GLY A 328 -17.43 6.57 -14.94
CA GLY A 328 -16.32 5.87 -15.59
C GLY A 328 -14.90 6.36 -15.32
N LEU A 329 -14.67 7.39 -14.50
CA LEU A 329 -13.35 7.99 -14.26
C LEU A 329 -12.64 7.43 -13.03
N PRO A 330 -11.43 6.83 -13.12
CA PRO A 330 -10.77 6.20 -11.97
C PRO A 330 -10.40 7.14 -10.80
N THR A 331 -10.53 8.46 -10.98
CA THR A 331 -10.36 9.46 -9.92
C THR A 331 -11.60 9.56 -9.05
N PHE A 332 -11.40 9.43 -7.73
CA PHE A 332 -12.41 9.66 -6.71
C PHE A 332 -12.52 11.14 -6.37
N GLU A 333 -13.76 11.63 -6.36
CA GLU A 333 -14.04 12.97 -5.86
C GLU A 333 -13.68 13.05 -4.37
N PRO A 334 -13.26 14.24 -3.90
CA PRO A 334 -12.99 14.47 -2.49
C PRO A 334 -14.12 13.96 -1.62
N LEU A 335 -13.79 13.33 -0.48
CA LEU A 335 -14.83 12.95 0.47
C LEU A 335 -15.60 14.22 0.87
N PRO A 336 -16.94 14.25 0.73
CA PRO A 336 -17.71 15.27 1.41
C PRO A 336 -17.53 14.95 2.89
N PHE A 337 -16.63 15.64 3.58
CA PHE A 337 -16.56 15.60 5.04
C PHE A 337 -17.84 16.22 5.59
N ALA A 338 -18.94 15.47 5.54
CA ALA A 338 -20.07 15.69 6.39
C ALA A 338 -19.63 15.26 7.79
N VAL A 339 -19.09 16.22 8.53
CA VAL A 339 -19.05 16.15 9.99
C VAL A 339 -20.50 16.21 10.45
N GLU A 340 -21.18 15.07 10.49
CA GLU A 340 -22.25 14.93 11.47
C GLU A 340 -21.57 14.74 12.82
N ALA A 341 -21.23 15.88 13.45
CA ALA A 341 -21.31 15.96 14.89
C ALA A 341 -22.78 15.65 15.23
N GLY A 342 -22.99 14.63 16.03
CA GLY A 342 -24.27 13.95 16.13
C GLY A 342 -25.48 14.82 16.49
N GLU A 343 -26.64 14.25 16.17
CA GLU A 343 -27.79 14.22 17.07
C GLU A 343 -28.19 12.76 17.33
#